data_AF-A0A0X3TW70-F1
#
_entry.id   AF-A0A0X3TW70-F1
#
_cell.length_a   1.000
_cell.length_b   1.000
_cell.length_c   1.000
_cell.angle_alpha   90.00
_cell.angle_beta   90.00
_cell.angle_gamma   90.00
#
_symmetry.space_group_name_H-M   'P 1'
#
loop_
_entity.id
_entity.type
_entity.pdbx_description
1 polymer ?
#
loop_
_entity_poly.entity_id
_entity_poly.type
_entity_poly.pdbx_seq_one_letter_code
_entity_poly.pdbx_strand_id
1 'polypeptide(L)'
;MPKLPLSTIPAGERSRASREALRQRRLAQERINKLNPCAVVGCDKPRRGVSVYCQEHYQRNRRYGHPTGRLPTQGELKALEAAIKAWLEEDYLTTDFAKRSFKSSWGSAQRTITHNPAFALPFFRLEGDMGYTQKAKAWVILSNYVHRQGNSLSDAMVRYMACRMWSEFHWQMPEGKRGAAKARNFFVDTWAGKFVLAHSGFTKTKTTEKIIRWAKPWYISDDPVQNEPRPIKEKVTKKVTINRFKAGPIVRAIGKELQSAVDHAMGKAWCSDHRLLEKAHEALGLSLK
;
A
#
# COMPACT_ATOMS: atom_id res chain seq x y z
N MET A 1 27.46 -11.50 34.08
CA MET A 1 26.21 -12.29 34.15
C MET A 1 25.79 -12.71 32.75
N PRO A 2 25.68 -14.01 32.46
CA PRO A 2 25.24 -14.49 31.15
C PRO A 2 23.76 -14.15 30.94
N LYS A 3 23.42 -13.53 29.80
CA LYS A 3 22.04 -13.27 29.41
C LYS A 3 21.38 -14.61 29.04
N LEU A 4 20.40 -15.04 29.83
CA LEU A 4 19.59 -16.21 29.51
C LEU A 4 18.96 -16.03 28.10
N PRO A 5 18.97 -17.07 27.26
CA PRO A 5 18.36 -17.00 25.95
C PRO A 5 16.85 -16.77 26.09
N LEU A 6 16.34 -15.77 25.38
CA LEU A 6 14.91 -15.52 25.22
C LEU A 6 14.29 -16.75 24.56
N SER A 7 13.60 -17.58 25.34
CA SER A 7 12.88 -18.74 24.81
C SER A 7 11.81 -18.26 23.84
N THR A 8 11.96 -18.62 22.57
CA THR A 8 10.94 -18.43 21.55
C THR A 8 9.84 -19.46 21.78
N ILE A 9 8.90 -19.14 22.68
CA ILE A 9 7.67 -19.93 22.81
C ILE A 9 7.01 -19.96 21.43
N PRO A 10 6.77 -21.14 20.83
CA PRO A 10 6.16 -21.24 19.52
C PRO A 10 4.84 -20.47 19.49
N ALA A 11 4.59 -19.76 18.39
CA ALA A 11 3.41 -18.94 18.18
C ALA A 11 2.15 -19.82 18.10
N GLY A 12 1.66 -20.28 19.25
CA GLY A 12 0.54 -21.20 19.38
C GLY A 12 0.10 -21.39 20.84
N GLU A 13 1.04 -21.34 21.78
CA GLU A 13 0.80 -21.72 23.19
C GLU A 13 0.79 -20.54 24.15
N ARG A 14 0.22 -19.39 23.76
CA ARG A 14 -0.20 -18.43 24.78
C ARG A 14 -1.29 -19.12 25.61
N SER A 15 -1.01 -19.36 26.89
CA SER A 15 -1.97 -19.92 27.83
C SER A 15 -3.31 -19.18 27.74
N ARG A 16 -4.40 -19.90 27.98
CA ARG A 16 -5.75 -19.32 28.00
C ARG A 16 -5.80 -18.06 28.88
N ALA A 17 -5.15 -18.12 30.05
CA ALA A 17 -4.98 -17.00 30.97
C ALA A 17 -4.29 -15.77 30.32
N SER A 18 -3.21 -15.98 29.55
CA SER A 18 -2.53 -14.90 28.82
C SER A 18 -3.44 -14.25 27.76
N ARG A 19 -4.20 -15.05 27.00
CA ARG A 19 -5.16 -14.55 25.99
C ARG A 19 -6.28 -13.74 26.65
N GLU A 20 -6.78 -14.21 27.78
CA GLU A 20 -7.81 -13.53 28.56
C GLU A 20 -7.31 -12.22 29.16
N ALA A 21 -6.12 -12.20 29.75
CA ALA A 21 -5.49 -10.99 30.26
C ALA A 21 -5.30 -9.91 29.15
N LEU A 22 -4.87 -10.31 27.95
CA LEU A 22 -4.77 -9.40 26.80
C LEU A 22 -6.14 -8.87 26.35
N ARG A 23 -7.19 -9.72 26.39
CA ARG A 23 -8.56 -9.30 26.09
C ARG A 23 -9.06 -8.29 27.11
N GLN A 24 -8.83 -8.51 28.40
CA GLN A 24 -9.23 -7.58 29.46
C GLN A 24 -8.51 -6.24 29.34
N ARG A 25 -7.18 -6.24 29.13
CA ARG A 25 -6.40 -5.00 28.89
C ARG A 25 -6.93 -4.24 27.67
N ARG A 26 -7.27 -4.96 26.59
CA ARG A 26 -7.87 -4.36 25.40
C ARG A 26 -9.21 -3.71 25.72
N LEU A 27 -10.13 -4.41 26.39
CA LEU A 27 -11.44 -3.87 26.74
C LEU A 27 -11.34 -2.66 27.68
N ALA A 28 -10.42 -2.69 28.66
CA ALA A 28 -10.15 -1.54 29.52
C ALA A 28 -9.66 -0.33 28.71
N GLN A 29 -8.71 -0.53 27.78
CA GLN A 29 -8.25 0.54 26.90
C GLN A 29 -9.37 1.06 25.98
N GLU A 30 -10.24 0.18 25.47
CA GLU A 30 -11.38 0.58 24.64
C GLU A 30 -12.38 1.43 25.45
N ARG A 31 -12.59 1.13 26.74
CA ARG A 31 -13.41 1.96 27.65
C ARG A 31 -12.79 3.34 27.87
N ILE A 32 -11.49 3.40 28.20
CA ILE A 32 -10.76 4.66 28.39
C ILE A 32 -10.79 5.49 27.09
N ASN A 33 -10.56 4.86 25.94
CA ASN A 33 -10.54 5.56 24.66
C ASN A 33 -11.91 6.14 24.27
N LYS A 34 -13.03 5.48 24.60
CA LYS A 34 -14.37 6.02 24.35
C LYS A 34 -14.62 7.37 25.05
N LEU A 35 -13.94 7.63 26.17
CA LEU A 35 -14.04 8.89 26.92
C LEU A 35 -13.11 9.98 26.38
N ASN A 36 -12.13 9.62 25.57
CA ASN A 36 -11.14 10.57 25.06
C ASN A 36 -11.53 11.07 23.66
N PRO A 37 -11.31 12.36 23.35
CA PRO A 37 -11.52 12.90 22.01
C PRO A 37 -10.47 12.36 21.02
N CYS A 38 -10.79 12.43 19.74
CA CYS A 38 -9.89 12.01 18.67
C CYS A 38 -8.57 12.79 18.75
N ALA A 39 -7.43 12.13 18.52
CA ALA A 39 -6.11 12.78 18.50
C ALA A 39 -5.88 13.70 17.27
N VAL A 40 -6.92 14.02 16.51
CA VAL A 40 -6.83 14.95 15.38
C VAL A 40 -7.28 16.31 15.90
N VAL A 41 -6.45 17.33 15.74
CA VAL A 41 -6.75 18.72 16.14
C VAL A 41 -8.09 19.14 15.53
N GLY A 42 -8.99 19.67 16.36
CA GLY A 42 -10.34 20.09 15.96
C GLY A 42 -11.35 18.96 15.77
N CYS A 43 -11.13 17.75 16.32
CA CYS A 43 -12.07 16.64 16.24
C CYS A 43 -12.48 16.09 17.62
N ASP A 44 -13.68 16.45 18.06
CA ASP A 44 -14.20 16.05 19.38
C ASP A 44 -14.90 14.67 19.40
N LYS A 45 -14.95 13.99 18.25
CA LYS A 45 -15.56 12.64 18.16
C LYS A 45 -14.79 11.65 19.04
N PRO A 46 -15.48 10.74 19.74
CA PRO A 46 -14.83 9.77 20.63
C PRO A 46 -13.93 8.81 19.85
N ARG A 47 -12.84 8.37 20.48
CA ARG A 47 -11.91 7.41 19.86
C ARG A 47 -12.57 6.04 19.68
N ARG A 48 -12.13 5.31 18.65
CA ARG A 48 -12.67 4.00 18.26
C ARG A 48 -11.77 2.85 18.70
N GLY A 49 -12.29 2.02 19.61
CA GLY A 49 -11.58 0.84 20.09
C GLY A 49 -10.23 1.21 20.73
N VAL A 50 -9.16 0.47 20.42
CA VAL A 50 -7.80 0.79 20.90
C VAL A 50 -7.08 1.87 20.09
N SER A 51 -7.73 2.46 19.08
CA SER A 51 -7.12 3.51 18.28
C SER A 51 -7.13 4.84 19.01
N VAL A 52 -6.13 5.69 18.72
CA VAL A 52 -6.13 7.11 19.11
C VAL A 52 -7.06 7.98 18.25
N TYR A 53 -7.72 7.40 17.26
CA TYR A 53 -8.57 8.10 16.30
C TYR A 53 -10.04 7.71 16.46
N CYS A 54 -10.95 8.63 16.11
CA CYS A 54 -12.36 8.29 15.90
C CYS A 54 -12.53 7.30 14.73
N GLN A 55 -13.74 6.77 14.53
CA GLN A 55 -14.03 5.77 13.50
C GLN A 55 -13.61 6.21 12.09
N GLU A 56 -13.87 7.47 11.73
CA GLU A 56 -13.57 8.05 10.42
C GLU A 56 -12.06 8.22 10.20
N HIS A 57 -11.38 8.89 11.15
CA HIS A 57 -9.92 9.09 11.09
C HIS A 57 -9.15 7.78 11.16
N TYR A 58 -9.64 6.79 11.91
CA TYR A 58 -9.08 5.43 11.90
C TYR A 58 -9.20 4.78 10.52
N GLN A 59 -10.37 4.85 9.87
CA GLN A 59 -10.56 4.30 8.53
C GLN A 59 -9.70 5.01 7.49
N ARG A 60 -9.62 6.35 7.54
CA ARG A 60 -8.73 7.14 6.68
C ARG A 60 -7.28 6.76 6.87
N ASN A 61 -6.79 6.74 8.11
CA ASN A 61 -5.42 6.36 8.42
C ASN A 61 -5.11 4.92 7.97
N ARG A 62 -6.04 3.97 8.15
CA ARG A 62 -5.86 2.59 7.66
C ARG A 62 -5.80 2.51 6.13
N ARG A 63 -6.58 3.34 5.43
CA ARG A 63 -6.72 3.33 3.96
C ARG A 63 -5.63 4.12 3.24
N TYR A 64 -5.15 5.20 3.85
CA TYR A 64 -4.26 6.18 3.22
C TYR A 64 -2.95 6.41 3.98
N GLY A 65 -2.80 5.89 5.19
CA GLY A 65 -1.63 6.14 6.04
C GLY A 65 -1.63 7.51 6.73
N HIS A 66 -2.72 8.27 6.64
CA HIS A 66 -2.84 9.60 7.22
C HIS A 66 -4.29 9.88 7.69
N PRO A 67 -4.52 10.46 8.87
CA PRO A 67 -5.87 10.70 9.40
C PRO A 67 -6.53 11.97 8.84
N THR A 68 -5.80 13.08 8.65
CA THR A 68 -6.37 14.42 8.36
C THR A 68 -6.55 14.76 6.88
N GLY A 69 -6.10 13.89 5.98
CA GLY A 69 -6.74 13.77 4.66
C GLY A 69 -6.26 14.69 3.52
N ARG A 70 -5.27 15.59 3.69
CA ARG A 70 -4.56 16.07 2.49
C ARG A 70 -3.80 14.87 1.93
N LEU A 71 -4.17 14.48 0.72
CA LEU A 71 -3.51 13.43 -0.03
C LEU A 71 -2.81 14.08 -1.21
N PRO A 72 -1.68 13.52 -1.67
CA PRO A 72 -0.99 14.04 -2.81
C PRO A 72 -1.91 14.01 -4.04
N THR A 73 -2.03 15.14 -4.72
CA THR A 73 -2.69 15.17 -6.03
C THR A 73 -1.78 14.55 -7.09
N GLN A 74 -2.37 14.09 -8.20
CA GLN A 74 -1.56 13.57 -9.31
C GLN A 74 -0.65 14.65 -9.90
N GLY A 75 -1.09 15.91 -9.92
CA GLY A 75 -0.30 17.05 -10.38
C GLY A 75 0.92 17.29 -9.49
N GLU A 76 0.73 17.35 -8.16
CA GLU A 76 1.82 17.51 -7.19
C GLU A 76 2.86 16.40 -7.32
N LEU A 77 2.44 15.15 -7.41
CA LEU A 77 3.40 14.04 -7.55
C LEU A 77 4.14 14.11 -8.89
N LYS A 78 3.47 14.46 -10.00
CA LYS A 78 4.14 14.59 -11.30
C LYS A 78 5.16 15.74 -11.30
N ALA A 79 4.83 16.87 -10.67
CA ALA A 79 5.76 17.99 -10.51
C ALA A 79 7.01 17.56 -9.71
N LEU A 80 6.81 16.84 -8.60
CA LEU A 80 7.91 16.26 -7.82
C LEU A 80 8.73 15.23 -8.61
N GLU A 81 8.09 14.37 -9.40
CA GLU A 81 8.81 13.43 -10.27
C GLU A 81 9.69 14.15 -11.30
N ALA A 82 9.19 15.25 -11.89
CA ALA A 82 9.98 16.07 -12.80
C ALA A 82 11.17 16.73 -12.09
N ALA A 83 10.96 17.30 -10.90
CA ALA A 83 12.03 17.88 -10.08
C ALA A 83 13.10 16.84 -9.70
N ILE A 84 12.68 15.63 -9.31
CA ILE A 84 13.62 14.53 -8.98
C ILE A 84 14.41 14.11 -10.22
N LYS A 85 13.77 14.00 -11.39
CA LYS A 85 14.45 13.64 -12.64
C LYS A 85 15.49 14.71 -13.04
N ALA A 86 15.12 15.99 -12.98
CA ALA A 86 16.04 17.09 -13.22
C ALA A 86 17.23 17.07 -12.25
N TRP A 87 16.98 16.88 -10.94
CA TRP A 87 18.03 16.77 -9.94
C TRP A 87 18.99 15.59 -10.19
N LEU A 88 18.47 14.42 -10.61
CA LEU A 88 19.28 13.25 -10.95
C LEU A 88 20.16 13.49 -12.19
N GLU A 89 19.70 14.31 -13.14
CA GLU A 89 20.42 14.60 -14.38
C GLU A 89 21.47 15.72 -14.22
N GLU A 90 21.13 16.76 -13.47
CA GLU A 90 21.90 18.02 -13.39
C GLU A 90 22.82 18.08 -12.16
N ASP A 91 22.29 17.77 -10.97
CA ASP A 91 22.92 18.16 -9.69
C ASP A 91 23.60 17.02 -8.95
N TYR A 92 22.97 15.84 -8.96
CA TYR A 92 23.44 14.71 -8.17
C TYR A 92 24.67 14.02 -8.79
N LEU A 93 24.79 14.10 -10.12
CA LEU A 93 25.79 13.35 -10.89
C LEU A 93 26.70 14.30 -11.66
N THR A 94 27.51 15.09 -10.95
CA THR A 94 28.39 16.10 -11.56
C THR A 94 29.52 15.51 -12.40
N THR A 95 30.00 14.32 -12.07
CA THR A 95 31.10 13.64 -12.78
C THR A 95 30.62 12.42 -13.55
N ASP A 96 31.28 12.10 -14.67
CA ASP A 96 30.97 10.88 -15.44
C ASP A 96 31.15 9.60 -14.62
N PHE A 97 32.13 9.58 -13.71
CA PHE A 97 32.32 8.48 -12.78
C PHE A 97 31.11 8.31 -11.86
N ALA A 98 30.60 9.40 -11.26
CA ALA A 98 29.39 9.37 -10.45
C ALA A 98 28.18 8.89 -11.26
N LYS A 99 28.02 9.37 -12.50
CA LYS A 99 26.96 8.92 -13.43
C LYS A 99 27.00 7.41 -13.66
N ARG A 100 28.18 6.85 -13.96
CA ARG A 100 28.35 5.39 -14.18
C ARG A 100 28.11 4.59 -12.90
N SER A 101 28.64 5.06 -11.78
CA SER A 101 28.44 4.43 -10.46
C SER A 101 26.96 4.40 -10.09
N PHE A 102 26.26 5.52 -10.21
CA PHE A 102 24.82 5.60 -9.99
C PHE A 102 24.03 4.70 -10.93
N LYS A 103 24.31 4.71 -12.24
CA LYS A 103 23.65 3.81 -13.21
C LYS A 103 23.86 2.34 -12.83
N SER A 104 25.05 1.96 -12.39
CA SER A 104 25.36 0.60 -11.93
C SER A 104 24.56 0.23 -10.67
N SER A 105 24.57 1.10 -9.65
CA SER A 105 23.84 0.90 -8.39
C SER A 105 22.32 0.89 -8.59
N TRP A 106 21.80 1.77 -9.46
CA TRP A 106 20.39 1.83 -9.83
C TRP A 106 19.96 0.58 -10.62
N GLY A 107 20.76 0.13 -11.58
CA GLY A 107 20.52 -1.12 -12.30
C GLY A 107 20.61 -2.35 -11.37
N SER A 108 21.53 -2.34 -10.41
CA SER A 108 21.60 -3.36 -9.34
C SER A 108 20.33 -3.37 -8.49
N ALA A 109 19.85 -2.20 -8.05
CA ALA A 109 18.63 -2.05 -7.28
C ALA A 109 17.41 -2.60 -8.03
N GLN A 110 17.29 -2.32 -9.33
CA GLN A 110 16.24 -2.89 -10.17
C GLN A 110 16.31 -4.42 -10.20
N ARG A 111 17.52 -4.99 -10.35
CA ARG A 111 17.72 -6.44 -10.33
C ARG A 111 17.28 -7.08 -9.03
N THR A 112 17.42 -6.40 -7.88
CA THR A 112 16.93 -6.92 -6.60
C THR A 112 15.41 -7.10 -6.57
N ILE A 113 14.67 -6.26 -7.32
CA ILE A 113 13.22 -6.36 -7.46
C ILE A 113 12.84 -7.39 -8.54
N THR A 114 13.61 -7.49 -9.63
CA THR A 114 13.29 -8.36 -10.78
C THR A 114 13.78 -9.80 -10.64
N HIS A 115 14.61 -10.14 -9.65
CA HIS A 115 15.25 -11.46 -9.55
C HIS A 115 14.30 -12.66 -9.38
N ASN A 116 12.97 -12.45 -9.33
CA ASN A 116 11.97 -13.50 -9.28
C ASN A 116 11.03 -13.51 -10.50
N PRO A 117 11.51 -13.92 -11.69
CA PRO A 117 10.66 -14.13 -12.87
C PRO A 117 9.77 -15.38 -12.79
N ALA A 118 9.93 -16.24 -11.78
CA ALA A 118 9.41 -17.60 -11.81
C ALA A 118 7.93 -17.78 -11.39
N PHE A 119 7.17 -16.74 -11.07
CA PHE A 119 5.75 -16.94 -10.78
C PHE A 119 4.86 -15.89 -11.41
N ALA A 120 4.32 -16.21 -12.59
CA ALA A 120 2.94 -15.86 -12.91
C ALA A 120 2.01 -16.56 -11.91
N LEU A 121 2.02 -16.14 -10.64
CA LEU A 121 1.05 -16.66 -9.67
C LEU A 121 -0.33 -16.31 -10.22
N PRO A 122 -1.22 -17.29 -10.41
CA PRO A 122 -2.57 -17.00 -10.85
C PRO A 122 -3.25 -16.11 -9.80
N PHE A 123 -4.12 -15.21 -10.27
CA PHE A 123 -4.74 -14.17 -9.44
C PHE A 123 -5.32 -14.67 -8.11
N PHE A 124 -5.89 -15.88 -8.09
CA PHE A 124 -6.46 -16.47 -6.87
C PHE A 124 -5.44 -16.69 -5.75
N ARG A 125 -4.15 -16.91 -6.08
CA ARG A 125 -3.07 -17.06 -5.08
C ARG A 125 -2.71 -15.73 -4.41
N LEU A 126 -2.98 -14.59 -5.05
CA LEU A 126 -2.80 -13.28 -4.42
C LEU A 126 -3.93 -12.96 -3.42
N GLU A 127 -5.16 -13.41 -3.70
CA GLU A 127 -6.32 -13.16 -2.82
C GLU A 127 -6.49 -14.16 -1.67
N GLY A 128 -5.91 -15.36 -1.78
CA GLY A 128 -6.03 -16.44 -0.78
C GLY A 128 -5.01 -16.39 0.36
N ASP A 129 -5.30 -17.18 1.39
CA ASP A 129 -4.42 -17.44 2.56
C ASP A 129 -3.46 -18.61 2.31
N MET A 130 -3.10 -18.84 1.04
CA MET A 130 -2.26 -19.95 0.55
C MET A 130 -0.79 -19.90 1.03
N GLY A 131 -0.51 -19.36 2.22
CA GLY A 131 0.83 -19.31 2.82
C GLY A 131 1.81 -18.30 2.21
N TYR A 132 1.47 -17.61 1.11
CA TYR A 132 2.37 -16.62 0.52
C TYR A 132 2.54 -15.39 1.41
N THR A 133 3.80 -15.04 1.65
CA THR A 133 4.15 -13.80 2.33
C THR A 133 3.69 -12.58 1.52
N GLN A 134 3.40 -11.47 2.18
CA GLN A 134 3.02 -10.22 1.50
C GLN A 134 4.14 -9.71 0.58
N LYS A 135 5.39 -10.01 0.94
CA LYS A 135 6.57 -9.72 0.13
C LYS A 135 6.58 -10.49 -1.18
N ALA A 136 6.32 -11.81 -1.16
CA ALA A 136 6.21 -12.61 -2.38
C ALA A 136 5.06 -12.11 -3.28
N LYS A 137 3.91 -11.74 -2.68
CA LYS A 137 2.79 -11.15 -3.43
C LYS A 137 3.15 -9.81 -4.09
N ALA A 138 3.94 -8.98 -3.40
CA ALA A 138 4.44 -7.71 -3.93
C ALA A 138 5.36 -7.92 -5.14
N TRP A 139 6.29 -8.88 -5.06
CA TRP A 139 7.17 -9.21 -6.18
C TRP A 139 6.42 -9.65 -7.43
N VAL A 140 5.37 -10.47 -7.29
CA VAL A 140 4.53 -10.86 -8.46
C VAL A 140 3.90 -9.65 -9.14
N ILE A 141 3.40 -8.68 -8.37
CA ILE A 141 2.79 -7.47 -8.94
C ILE A 141 3.84 -6.58 -9.60
N LEU A 142 5.02 -6.44 -9.00
CA LEU A 142 6.14 -5.70 -9.58
C LEU A 142 6.61 -6.36 -10.89
N SER A 143 6.76 -7.69 -10.93
CA SER A 143 7.09 -8.41 -12.16
C SER A 143 6.04 -8.21 -13.25
N ASN A 144 4.74 -8.20 -12.91
CA ASN A 144 3.68 -7.95 -13.89
C ASN A 144 3.69 -6.49 -14.39
N TYR A 145 3.95 -5.53 -13.48
CA TYR A 145 4.10 -4.11 -13.82
C TYR A 145 5.21 -3.88 -14.84
N VAL A 146 6.33 -4.61 -14.73
CA VAL A 146 7.45 -4.51 -15.66
C VAL A 146 7.22 -5.31 -16.93
N HIS A 147 7.12 -6.64 -16.81
CA HIS A 147 7.23 -7.53 -17.96
C HIS A 147 5.96 -7.58 -18.80
N ARG A 148 4.78 -7.40 -18.19
CA ARG A 148 3.51 -7.49 -18.93
C ARG A 148 3.00 -6.13 -19.40
N GLN A 149 3.22 -5.07 -18.61
CA GLN A 149 2.75 -3.73 -18.96
C GLN A 149 3.84 -2.86 -19.59
N GLY A 150 5.10 -3.29 -19.57
CA GLY A 150 6.22 -2.53 -20.14
C GLY A 150 6.61 -1.29 -19.35
N ASN A 151 6.13 -1.13 -18.11
CA ASN A 151 6.47 0.03 -17.30
C ASN A 151 7.90 -0.08 -16.72
N SER A 152 8.58 1.06 -16.59
CA SER A 152 9.91 1.11 -16.00
C SER A 152 9.87 1.01 -14.47
N LEU A 153 10.74 0.17 -13.89
CA LEU A 153 10.97 0.19 -12.44
C LEU A 153 11.57 1.51 -11.97
N SER A 154 12.36 2.19 -12.82
CA SER A 154 12.85 3.53 -12.49
C SER A 154 11.68 4.47 -12.20
N ASP A 155 10.61 4.46 -12.99
CA ASP A 155 9.45 5.33 -12.74
C ASP A 155 8.73 4.96 -11.44
N ALA A 156 8.66 3.67 -11.08
CA ALA A 156 8.09 3.26 -9.79
C ALA A 156 8.96 3.73 -8.60
N MET A 157 10.29 3.69 -8.75
CA MET A 157 11.25 4.19 -7.75
C MET A 157 11.17 5.71 -7.62
N VAL A 158 11.12 6.44 -8.74
CA VAL A 158 10.95 7.91 -8.76
C VAL A 158 9.59 8.30 -8.17
N ARG A 159 8.52 7.54 -8.43
CA ARG A 159 7.22 7.75 -7.75
C ARG A 159 7.33 7.56 -6.24
N TYR A 160 8.06 6.56 -5.78
CA TYR A 160 8.32 6.38 -4.35
C TYR A 160 9.05 7.61 -3.77
N MET A 161 10.08 8.09 -4.46
CA MET A 161 10.80 9.30 -4.06
C MET A 161 9.89 10.53 -4.01
N ALA A 162 9.01 10.71 -5.00
CA ALA A 162 8.04 11.80 -5.02
C ALA A 162 7.05 11.72 -3.85
N CYS A 163 6.52 10.52 -3.55
CA CYS A 163 5.66 10.32 -2.38
C CYS A 163 6.39 10.65 -1.07
N ARG A 164 7.68 10.34 -1.01
CA ARG A 164 8.52 10.64 0.15
C ARG A 164 8.77 12.14 0.29
N MET A 165 9.15 12.84 -0.78
CA MET A 165 9.34 14.30 -0.77
C MET A 165 8.06 15.03 -0.40
N TRP A 166 6.93 14.65 -0.99
CA TRP A 166 5.62 15.20 -0.62
C TRP A 166 5.35 15.05 0.88
N SER A 167 5.74 13.90 1.46
CA SER A 167 5.56 13.66 2.89
C SER A 167 6.50 14.46 3.79
N GLU A 168 7.61 15.01 3.29
CA GLU A 168 8.43 15.90 4.11
C GLU A 168 7.77 17.28 4.27
N PHE A 169 7.04 17.77 3.25
CA PHE A 169 6.39 19.08 3.28
C PHE A 169 4.97 19.08 3.86
N HIS A 170 4.18 18.04 3.56
CA HIS A 170 2.74 18.05 3.84
C HIS A 170 2.29 17.04 4.87
N TRP A 171 3.10 16.01 5.16
CA TRP A 171 2.71 15.02 6.14
C TRP A 171 3.03 15.53 7.54
N GLN A 172 1.97 15.75 8.32
CA GLN A 172 2.09 16.14 9.71
C GLN A 172 1.65 14.97 10.60
N MET A 173 2.48 14.64 11.59
CA MET A 173 2.06 13.68 12.58
C MET A 173 1.03 14.33 13.52
N PRO A 174 -0.07 13.63 13.87
CA PRO A 174 -0.94 14.10 14.92
C PRO A 174 -0.17 14.21 16.25
N GLU A 175 -0.45 15.27 17.00
CA GLU A 175 0.20 15.54 18.28
C GLU A 175 0.13 14.35 19.25
N GLY A 176 1.18 14.16 20.04
CA GLY A 176 1.24 13.13 21.10
C GLY A 176 1.49 11.69 20.62
N LYS A 177 1.60 11.42 19.31
CA LYS A 177 1.90 10.07 18.82
C LYS A 177 3.41 9.82 18.76
N ARG A 178 3.87 8.65 19.22
CA ARG A 178 5.25 8.21 19.02
C ARG A 178 5.42 7.53 17.65
N GLY A 179 6.61 7.64 17.06
CA GLY A 179 6.97 6.91 15.84
C GLY A 179 6.55 7.60 14.54
N ALA A 180 6.78 8.92 14.44
CA ALA A 180 6.53 9.72 13.23
C ALA A 180 7.11 9.08 11.97
N ALA A 181 8.40 8.71 12.00
CA ALA A 181 9.09 8.09 10.87
C ALA A 181 8.39 6.81 10.39
N LYS A 182 7.92 5.95 11.31
CA LYS A 182 7.22 4.71 10.95
C LYS A 182 5.86 4.99 10.29
N ALA A 183 5.13 5.98 10.79
CA ALA A 183 3.84 6.36 10.23
C ALA A 183 3.99 7.04 8.86
N ARG A 184 5.02 7.88 8.69
CA ARG A 184 5.39 8.47 7.40
C ARG A 184 5.80 7.40 6.38
N ASN A 185 6.68 6.46 6.76
CA ASN A 185 7.04 5.35 5.87
C ASN A 185 5.82 4.52 5.49
N PHE A 186 4.93 4.24 6.45
CA PHE A 186 3.67 3.55 6.15
C PHE A 186 2.80 4.29 5.12
N PHE A 187 2.75 5.62 5.19
CA PHE A 187 2.08 6.46 4.21
C PHE A 187 2.76 6.35 2.83
N VAL A 188 4.07 6.59 2.76
CA VAL A 188 4.85 6.56 1.52
C VAL A 188 4.73 5.19 0.84
N ASP A 189 4.92 4.11 1.60
CA ASP A 189 4.81 2.73 1.11
C ASP A 189 3.42 2.45 0.53
N THR A 190 2.38 2.97 1.19
CA THR A 190 1.00 2.79 0.76
C THR A 190 0.72 3.51 -0.57
N TRP A 191 1.27 4.70 -0.77
CA TRP A 191 1.02 5.49 -1.98
C TRP A 191 1.84 5.00 -3.17
N ALA A 192 3.13 4.73 -2.97
CA ALA A 192 3.99 4.15 -4.00
C ALA A 192 3.45 2.79 -4.46
N GLY A 193 3.07 1.91 -3.52
CA GLY A 193 2.53 0.60 -3.90
C GLY A 193 1.14 0.67 -4.54
N LYS A 194 0.30 1.67 -4.20
CA LYS A 194 -0.98 1.90 -4.91
C LYS A 194 -0.74 2.28 -6.36
N PHE A 195 0.25 3.13 -6.62
CA PHE A 195 0.63 3.51 -7.97
C PHE A 195 1.02 2.29 -8.80
N VAL A 196 1.94 1.46 -8.29
CA VAL A 196 2.35 0.22 -8.98
C VAL A 196 1.17 -0.71 -9.20
N LEU A 197 0.34 -0.96 -8.18
CA LEU A 197 -0.82 -1.85 -8.32
C LEU A 197 -1.80 -1.34 -9.38
N ALA A 198 -2.08 -0.04 -9.43
CA ALA A 198 -2.98 0.56 -10.42
C ALA A 198 -2.47 0.41 -11.86
N HIS A 199 -1.15 0.50 -12.06
CA HIS A 199 -0.51 0.40 -13.37
C HIS A 199 -0.01 -1.00 -13.72
N SER A 200 -0.15 -1.96 -12.80
CA SER A 200 0.27 -3.35 -13.02
C SER A 200 -0.64 -4.12 -13.98
N GLY A 201 -1.82 -3.59 -14.31
CA GLY A 201 -2.82 -4.30 -15.13
C GLY A 201 -3.37 -5.58 -14.47
N PHE A 202 -3.07 -5.81 -13.18
CA PHE A 202 -3.38 -7.06 -12.50
C PHE A 202 -4.88 -7.20 -12.21
N THR A 203 -5.60 -7.87 -13.12
CA THR A 203 -7.05 -8.09 -13.07
C THR A 203 -7.36 -9.57 -13.35
N LYS A 204 -8.49 -10.07 -12.82
CA LYS A 204 -9.09 -11.34 -13.27
C LYS A 204 -10.42 -11.08 -13.97
N THR A 205 -10.77 -11.90 -14.93
CA THR A 205 -12.14 -11.99 -15.42
C THR A 205 -12.95 -12.88 -14.48
N LYS A 206 -14.12 -12.41 -14.04
CA LYS A 206 -15.08 -13.21 -13.30
C LYS A 206 -16.36 -13.27 -14.12
N THR A 207 -16.72 -14.46 -14.57
CA THR A 207 -18.00 -14.73 -15.23
C THR A 207 -19.02 -15.12 -14.17
N THR A 208 -20.13 -14.39 -14.10
CA THR A 208 -21.25 -14.69 -13.21
C THR A 208 -22.51 -14.88 -14.04
N GLU A 209 -23.26 -15.94 -13.76
CA GLU A 209 -24.59 -16.11 -14.31
C GLU A 209 -25.53 -15.13 -13.61
N LYS A 210 -26.11 -14.19 -14.37
CA LYS A 210 -27.15 -13.29 -13.88
C LYS A 210 -28.48 -13.76 -14.45
N ILE A 211 -29.48 -13.94 -13.59
CA ILE A 211 -30.85 -14.18 -14.04
C ILE A 211 -31.36 -12.86 -14.62
N ILE A 212 -31.65 -12.82 -15.92
CA ILE A 212 -32.14 -11.61 -16.58
C ILE A 212 -33.67 -11.59 -16.56
N ARG A 213 -34.27 -12.76 -16.75
CA ARG A 213 -35.71 -12.96 -16.81
C ARG A 213 -36.03 -14.39 -16.40
N TRP A 214 -37.28 -14.62 -16.02
CA TRP A 214 -37.83 -15.95 -15.86
C TRP A 214 -38.58 -16.31 -17.13
N ALA A 215 -38.44 -17.55 -17.61
CA ALA A 215 -39.31 -18.04 -18.66
C ALA A 215 -40.75 -18.01 -18.14
N LYS A 216 -41.69 -17.49 -18.93
CA LYS A 216 -43.12 -17.58 -18.59
C LYS A 216 -43.47 -19.07 -18.45
N PRO A 217 -44.24 -19.47 -17.42
CA PRO A 217 -44.70 -20.84 -17.32
C PRO A 217 -45.62 -21.10 -18.52
N TRP A 218 -45.19 -22.01 -19.38
CA TRP A 218 -46.08 -22.66 -20.33
C TRP A 218 -46.53 -23.93 -19.64
N TYR A 219 -47.82 -24.25 -19.67
CA TYR A 219 -48.28 -25.54 -19.16
C TYR A 219 -47.67 -26.62 -20.06
N ILE A 220 -46.66 -27.32 -19.55
CA ILE A 220 -45.91 -28.35 -20.28
C ILE A 220 -46.46 -29.73 -19.94
N SER A 221 -46.93 -29.94 -18.72
CA SER A 221 -47.32 -31.25 -18.18
C SER A 221 -48.26 -31.08 -16.98
N ASP A 222 -49.00 -32.14 -16.62
CA ASP A 222 -49.78 -32.19 -15.38
C ASP A 222 -48.89 -32.27 -14.12
N ASP A 223 -47.59 -32.55 -14.29
CA ASP A 223 -46.59 -32.52 -13.23
C ASP A 223 -46.23 -31.05 -12.84
N PRO A 224 -46.56 -30.59 -11.62
CA PRO A 224 -46.35 -29.20 -11.19
C PRO A 224 -44.88 -28.78 -11.25
N VAL A 225 -43.94 -29.71 -11.05
CA VAL A 225 -42.50 -29.42 -11.02
C VAL A 225 -42.00 -29.02 -12.40
N GLN A 226 -42.58 -29.60 -13.46
CA GLN A 226 -42.17 -29.28 -14.84
C GLN A 226 -42.66 -27.91 -15.31
N ASN A 227 -43.69 -27.38 -14.65
CA ASN A 227 -44.26 -26.06 -14.93
C ASN A 227 -43.58 -24.92 -14.16
N GLU A 228 -42.61 -25.22 -13.29
CA GLU A 228 -41.89 -24.19 -12.56
C GLU A 228 -41.13 -23.26 -13.54
N PRO A 229 -41.23 -21.93 -13.35
CA PRO A 229 -40.54 -20.98 -14.22
C PRO A 229 -39.03 -21.20 -14.14
N ARG A 230 -38.42 -21.47 -15.30
CA ARG A 230 -36.96 -21.65 -15.39
C ARG A 230 -36.27 -20.30 -15.51
N PRO A 231 -35.20 -20.04 -14.73
CA PRO A 231 -34.47 -18.78 -14.86
C PRO A 231 -33.69 -18.76 -16.18
N ILE A 232 -33.90 -17.72 -16.99
CA ILE A 232 -33.07 -17.45 -18.16
C ILE A 232 -31.86 -16.66 -17.69
N LYS A 233 -30.70 -17.33 -17.76
CA LYS A 233 -29.43 -16.83 -17.26
C LYS A 233 -28.58 -16.31 -18.41
N GLU A 234 -27.88 -15.20 -18.18
CA GLU A 234 -26.82 -14.70 -19.05
C GLU A 234 -25.48 -14.70 -18.33
N LYS A 235 -24.45 -15.11 -19.06
CA LYS A 235 -23.07 -15.10 -18.57
C LYS A 235 -22.49 -13.69 -18.69
N VAL A 236 -22.50 -12.94 -17.60
CA VAL A 236 -21.89 -11.61 -17.53
C VAL A 236 -20.44 -11.75 -17.09
N THR A 237 -19.49 -11.36 -17.94
CA THR A 237 -18.06 -11.37 -17.62
C THR A 237 -17.60 -9.98 -17.21
N LYS A 238 -17.04 -9.85 -15.99
CA LYS A 238 -16.52 -8.57 -15.46
C LYS A 238 -15.04 -8.69 -15.14
N LYS A 239 -14.27 -7.63 -15.38
CA LYS A 239 -12.91 -7.50 -14.87
C LYS A 239 -12.97 -7.13 -13.38
N VAL A 240 -12.28 -7.89 -12.54
CA VAL A 240 -12.22 -7.72 -11.09
C VAL A 240 -10.77 -7.46 -10.70
N THR A 241 -10.55 -6.35 -9.99
CA THR A 241 -9.26 -6.00 -9.38
C THR A 241 -9.12 -6.66 -8.00
N ILE A 242 -7.90 -6.67 -7.47
CA ILE A 242 -7.66 -7.17 -6.11
C ILE A 242 -8.53 -6.39 -5.12
N ASN A 243 -9.24 -7.11 -4.26
CA ASN A 243 -10.09 -6.50 -3.24
C ASN A 243 -9.32 -5.42 -2.44
N ARG A 244 -9.89 -4.20 -2.36
CA ARG A 244 -9.28 -3.04 -1.70
C ARG A 244 -8.85 -3.29 -0.25
N PHE A 245 -9.56 -4.15 0.49
CA PHE A 245 -9.22 -4.50 1.87
C PHE A 245 -8.04 -5.47 1.96
N LYS A 246 -7.91 -6.38 0.99
CA LYS A 246 -6.80 -7.33 0.89
C LYS A 246 -5.55 -6.71 0.26
N ALA A 247 -5.73 -5.69 -0.59
CA ALA A 247 -4.64 -4.99 -1.25
C ALA A 247 -3.75 -4.20 -0.28
N GLY A 248 -4.26 -3.74 0.86
CA GLY A 248 -3.52 -2.85 1.76
C GLY A 248 -2.13 -3.39 2.21
N PRO A 249 -2.05 -4.61 2.79
CA PRO A 249 -0.76 -5.21 3.13
C PRO A 249 0.16 -5.45 1.93
N ILE A 250 -0.39 -5.88 0.80
CA ILE A 250 0.37 -6.14 -0.44
C ILE A 250 0.99 -4.84 -0.97
N VAL A 251 0.18 -3.79 -1.07
CA VAL A 251 0.59 -2.45 -1.51
C VAL A 251 1.73 -1.92 -0.65
N ARG A 252 1.64 -2.04 0.68
CA ARG A 252 2.75 -1.62 1.54
C ARG A 252 4.00 -2.46 1.36
N ALA A 253 3.86 -3.75 1.10
CA ALA A 253 5.00 -4.59 0.78
C ALA A 253 5.66 -4.14 -0.54
N ILE A 254 4.89 -3.77 -1.56
CA ILE A 254 5.42 -3.16 -2.80
C ILE A 254 6.21 -1.89 -2.47
N GLY A 255 5.61 -0.96 -1.72
CA GLY A 255 6.28 0.28 -1.32
C GLY A 255 7.58 0.06 -0.56
N LYS A 256 7.61 -0.93 0.35
CA LYS A 256 8.82 -1.30 1.09
C LYS A 256 9.92 -1.89 0.19
N GLU A 257 9.58 -2.66 -0.83
CA GLU A 257 10.57 -3.16 -1.79
C GLU A 257 11.11 -2.02 -2.66
N LEU A 258 10.27 -1.06 -3.07
CA LEU A 258 10.71 0.17 -3.73
C LEU A 258 11.62 1.02 -2.84
N GLN A 259 11.27 1.19 -1.56
CA GLN A 259 12.15 1.83 -0.58
C GLN A 259 13.51 1.15 -0.53
N SER A 260 13.53 -0.18 -0.41
CA SER A 260 14.77 -0.94 -0.27
C SER A 260 15.66 -0.78 -1.51
N ALA A 261 15.05 -0.71 -2.70
CA ALA A 261 15.77 -0.47 -3.95
C ALA A 261 16.34 0.96 -4.03
N VAL A 262 15.57 1.98 -3.67
CA VAL A 262 16.05 3.37 -3.63
C VAL A 262 17.17 3.53 -2.60
N ASP A 263 16.98 2.97 -1.40
CA ASP A 263 17.99 2.98 -0.32
C ASP A 263 19.27 2.24 -0.76
N HIS A 264 19.16 1.16 -1.55
CA HIS A 264 20.33 0.48 -2.13
C HIS A 264 21.05 1.33 -3.18
N ALA A 265 20.29 2.01 -4.05
CA ALA A 265 20.87 2.78 -5.14
C ALA A 265 21.51 4.10 -4.69
N MET A 266 20.92 4.77 -3.67
CA MET A 266 21.24 6.15 -3.30
C MET A 266 21.60 6.34 -1.83
N GLY A 267 21.46 5.31 -1.00
CA GLY A 267 21.51 5.44 0.45
C GLY A 267 20.26 6.12 1.03
N LYS A 268 20.34 6.61 2.27
CA LYS A 268 19.22 7.28 2.96
C LYS A 268 19.34 8.80 3.02
N ALA A 269 20.50 9.34 2.66
CA ALA A 269 20.80 10.76 2.80
C ALA A 269 20.11 11.64 1.73
N TRP A 270 19.70 11.06 0.61
CA TRP A 270 19.06 11.79 -0.50
C TRP A 270 17.80 12.56 -0.08
N CYS A 271 17.06 12.10 0.94
CA CYS A 271 15.88 12.82 1.40
C CYS A 271 16.18 14.08 2.22
N SER A 272 17.45 14.30 2.56
CA SER A 272 17.94 15.48 3.26
C SER A 272 18.83 16.37 2.37
N ASP A 273 18.91 16.06 1.06
CA ASP A 273 19.66 16.87 0.11
C ASP A 273 18.98 18.23 -0.07
N HIS A 274 19.68 19.32 0.26
CA HIS A 274 19.13 20.68 0.20
C HIS A 274 18.66 21.05 -1.20
N ARG A 275 19.43 20.70 -2.24
CA ARG A 275 19.12 21.08 -3.63
C ARG A 275 17.86 20.38 -4.11
N LEU A 276 17.70 19.10 -3.75
CA LEU A 276 16.47 18.36 -4.03
C LEU A 276 15.27 18.96 -3.29
N LEU A 277 15.45 19.32 -2.01
CA LEU A 277 14.38 19.92 -1.21
C LEU A 277 13.95 21.27 -1.79
N GLU A 278 14.89 22.09 -2.26
CA GLU A 278 14.63 23.38 -2.91
C GLU A 278 13.84 23.19 -4.22
N LYS A 279 14.31 22.35 -5.15
CA LYS A 279 13.56 22.04 -6.38
C LYS A 279 12.18 21.44 -6.10
N ALA A 280 12.07 20.59 -5.09
CA ALA A 280 10.79 20.00 -4.69
C ALA A 280 9.82 21.05 -4.11
N HIS A 281 10.35 22.00 -3.34
CA HIS A 281 9.59 23.10 -2.77
C HIS A 281 9.07 24.05 -3.87
N GLU A 282 9.92 24.41 -4.83
CA GLU A 282 9.54 25.18 -6.03
C GLU A 282 8.48 24.45 -6.87
N ALA A 283 8.68 23.16 -7.12
CA ALA A 283 7.74 22.34 -7.89
C ALA A 283 6.35 22.23 -7.24
N LEU A 284 6.27 22.36 -5.92
CA LEU A 284 5.00 22.39 -5.19
C LEU A 284 4.39 23.79 -5.09
N GLY A 285 5.05 24.83 -5.61
CA GLY A 285 4.59 26.21 -5.54
C GLY A 285 4.49 26.74 -4.11
N LEU A 286 5.34 26.24 -3.21
CA LEU A 286 5.39 26.71 -1.84
C LEU A 286 6.22 27.99 -1.78
N SER A 287 5.76 28.99 -1.04
CA SER A 287 6.53 30.21 -0.78
C SER A 287 7.58 29.92 0.30
N LEU A 288 8.83 30.27 0.03
CA LEU A 288 9.91 30.19 1.02
C LEU A 288 9.54 31.17 2.13
N LYS A 289 9.23 30.64 3.31
CA LYS A 289 9.02 31.44 4.52
C LYS A 289 10.34 31.77 5.18
#